data_AF-A0A1I1FBZ9-F1
#
_entry.id   AF-A0A1I1FBZ9-F1
#
_cell.length_a   1.000
_cell.length_b   1.000
_cell.length_c   1.000
_cell.angle_alpha   90.00
_cell.angle_beta   90.00
_cell.angle_gamma   90.00
#
_symmetry.space_group_name_H-M   'P 1'
#
loop_
_entity.id
_entity.type
_entity.pdbx_description
1 polymer ?
#
loop_
_entity_poly.entity_id
_entity_poly.type
_entity_poly.pdbx_seq_one_letter_code
_entity_poly.pdbx_strand_id
1 'polypeptide(L)'
;MSDRTSDRDPGGMSRPPASRRPGTDPAGLAAAFALGAAGAAAAAVAGGGWAVAVPAGAGIAALVWLVSTGTSRLTGSRPGPGPGHRPAAPAGRPRDPVPQDALAWLYRATVAADRLTGHAAEVPALSEAAAYVQGAVERLHDQGQAVAVIDAEAGGPDSRALRRDQRRLAEQAAALPPGPLRSAKEASARATAERAEARSRLEELRELLLATLESTTLRMEAAADRGSVLVSLQAAGEDAAGRLDRDPLGDELEAVRAGLDKLEEITHGLLDGGGPP
;
A
#
# COMPACT_ATOMS: atom_id res chain seq x y z
N MET A 1 44.21 34.23 -17.42
CA MET A 1 45.67 34.05 -17.22
C MET A 1 45.89 33.48 -15.83
N SER A 2 46.84 32.54 -15.70
CA SER A 2 47.02 31.54 -14.62
C SER A 2 46.04 30.36 -14.79
N ASP A 3 46.36 29.24 -15.44
CA ASP A 3 47.57 28.42 -15.54
C ASP A 3 47.94 27.71 -14.23
N ARG A 4 47.52 26.44 -14.10
CA ARG A 4 48.15 25.39 -13.29
C ARG A 4 47.66 24.00 -13.73
N THR A 5 48.44 23.46 -14.67
CA THR A 5 48.95 22.09 -14.71
C THR A 5 49.01 21.40 -13.34
N SER A 6 48.38 20.23 -13.18
CA SER A 6 48.96 18.89 -13.39
C SER A 6 49.35 18.25 -12.07
N ASP A 7 48.62 17.21 -11.65
CA ASP A 7 49.28 16.05 -11.07
C ASP A 7 48.56 14.75 -11.42
N ARG A 8 49.35 13.80 -11.91
CA ARG A 8 48.96 12.48 -12.38
C ARG A 8 49.18 11.51 -11.23
N ASP A 9 48.17 10.72 -10.90
CA ASP A 9 48.35 9.56 -10.03
C ASP A 9 48.39 8.27 -10.88
N PRO A 10 49.52 7.53 -10.92
CA PRO A 10 49.66 6.32 -11.72
C PRO A 10 49.43 5.06 -10.87
N GLY A 11 48.66 4.11 -11.42
CA GLY A 11 48.95 2.68 -11.21
C GLY A 11 48.35 2.00 -9.98
N GLY A 12 47.03 1.85 -9.95
CA GLY A 12 46.36 0.84 -9.13
C GLY A 12 46.33 -0.53 -9.81
N MET A 13 47.21 -1.44 -9.40
CA MET A 13 47.32 -2.83 -9.86
C MET A 13 46.02 -3.64 -9.68
N SER A 14 45.46 -4.13 -10.79
CA SER A 14 44.35 -5.08 -10.84
C SER A 14 44.80 -6.47 -10.33
N ARG A 15 44.37 -6.85 -9.12
CA ARG A 15 44.44 -8.24 -8.63
C ARG A 15 43.36 -9.10 -9.31
N PRO A 16 43.67 -10.32 -9.77
CA PRO A 16 42.67 -11.23 -10.33
C PRO A 16 41.74 -11.75 -9.22
N PRO A 17 40.42 -11.84 -9.45
CA PRO A 17 39.49 -12.39 -8.47
C PRO A 17 39.68 -13.90 -8.34
N ALA A 18 39.84 -14.36 -7.09
CA ALA A 18 39.84 -15.77 -6.73
C ALA A 18 38.51 -16.42 -7.14
N SER A 19 38.58 -17.49 -7.93
CA SER A 19 37.46 -18.34 -8.31
C SER A 19 36.94 -19.10 -7.09
N ARG A 20 36.00 -18.49 -6.34
CA ARG A 20 35.29 -19.17 -5.26
C ARG A 20 34.11 -19.95 -5.82
N ARG A 21 34.07 -21.24 -5.47
CA ARG A 21 32.99 -22.17 -5.79
C ARG A 21 31.66 -21.68 -5.16
N PRO A 22 30.53 -21.81 -5.86
CA PRO A 22 29.22 -21.43 -5.33
C PRO A 22 28.86 -22.34 -4.14
N GLY A 23 28.81 -21.76 -2.94
CA GLY A 23 28.21 -22.40 -1.76
C GLY A 23 26.70 -22.27 -1.82
N THR A 24 25.99 -23.39 -1.78
CA THR A 24 24.54 -23.46 -1.66
C THR A 24 24.11 -22.98 -0.26
N ASP A 25 23.38 -21.86 -0.21
CA ASP A 25 22.93 -21.24 1.03
C ASP A 25 21.72 -22.01 1.61
N PRO A 26 21.82 -22.64 2.80
CA PRO A 26 20.79 -23.54 3.33
C PRO A 26 19.49 -22.81 3.70
N ALA A 27 19.54 -21.50 3.94
CA ALA A 27 18.35 -20.69 4.22
C ALA A 27 17.48 -20.47 2.97
N GLY A 28 18.10 -20.32 1.79
CA GLY A 28 17.40 -20.25 0.51
C GLY A 28 16.72 -21.58 0.15
N LEU A 29 17.34 -22.71 0.52
CA LEU A 29 16.72 -24.03 0.39
C LEU A 29 15.49 -24.16 1.31
N ALA A 30 15.56 -23.70 2.56
CA ALA A 30 14.43 -23.78 3.49
C ALA A 30 13.20 -22.96 3.03
N ALA A 31 13.41 -21.75 2.52
CA ALA A 31 12.33 -20.92 1.97
C ALA A 31 11.70 -21.54 0.71
N ALA A 32 12.52 -22.14 -0.17
CA ALA A 32 12.03 -22.87 -1.34
C ALA A 32 11.23 -24.14 -0.95
N PHE A 33 11.63 -24.83 0.12
CA PHE A 33 10.89 -25.98 0.65
C PHE A 33 9.54 -25.57 1.29
N ALA A 34 9.47 -24.44 2.00
CA ALA A 34 8.23 -23.96 2.60
C ALA A 34 7.19 -23.54 1.54
N LEU A 35 7.61 -22.82 0.51
CA LEU A 35 6.75 -22.46 -0.63
C LEU A 35 6.35 -23.69 -1.47
N GLY A 36 7.26 -24.67 -1.63
CA GLY A 36 6.95 -25.95 -2.27
C GLY A 36 5.92 -26.79 -1.49
N ALA A 37 6.00 -26.79 -0.16
CA ALA A 37 5.05 -27.49 0.70
C ALA A 37 3.63 -26.88 0.65
N ALA A 38 3.53 -25.54 0.59
CA ALA A 38 2.26 -24.86 0.40
C ALA A 38 1.62 -25.18 -0.98
N GLY A 39 2.42 -25.24 -2.04
CA GLY A 39 1.97 -25.65 -3.37
C GLY A 39 1.51 -27.12 -3.43
N ALA A 40 2.22 -28.02 -2.75
CA ALA A 40 1.84 -29.44 -2.65
C ALA A 40 0.54 -29.64 -1.84
N ALA A 41 0.32 -28.84 -0.79
CA ALA A 41 -0.92 -28.85 -0.02
C ALA A 41 -2.12 -28.40 -0.87
N ALA A 42 -1.97 -27.34 -1.67
CA ALA A 42 -3.02 -26.89 -2.60
C ALA A 42 -3.36 -27.94 -3.67
N ALA A 43 -2.37 -28.65 -4.20
CA ALA A 43 -2.57 -29.73 -5.17
C ALA A 43 -3.25 -30.98 -4.57
N ALA A 44 -2.99 -31.28 -3.28
CA ALA A 44 -3.64 -32.37 -2.56
C ALA A 44 -5.13 -32.09 -2.28
N VAL A 45 -5.47 -30.83 -1.99
CA VAL A 45 -6.88 -30.40 -1.79
C VAL A 45 -7.68 -30.46 -3.09
N ALA A 46 -7.02 -30.32 -4.25
CA ALA A 46 -7.64 -30.46 -5.57
C ALA A 46 -7.84 -31.92 -6.04
N GLY A 47 -7.59 -32.92 -5.18
CA GLY A 47 -7.82 -34.35 -5.50
C GLY A 47 -6.76 -34.99 -6.40
N GLY A 48 -5.61 -34.34 -6.58
CA GLY A 48 -4.49 -34.90 -7.35
C GLY A 48 -3.80 -36.03 -6.61
N GLY A 49 -3.74 -37.23 -7.20
CA GLY A 49 -2.97 -38.34 -6.66
C GLY A 49 -1.49 -37.97 -6.49
N TRP A 50 -0.84 -38.52 -5.45
CA TRP A 50 0.55 -38.25 -5.06
C TRP A 50 1.58 -38.37 -6.21
N ALA A 51 1.28 -39.14 -7.25
CA ALA A 51 2.09 -39.28 -8.46
C ALA A 51 2.16 -38.00 -9.34
N VAL A 52 1.20 -37.08 -9.22
CA VAL A 52 1.14 -35.81 -10.00
C VAL A 52 1.55 -34.60 -9.14
N ALA A 53 1.36 -34.67 -7.82
CA ALA A 53 1.65 -33.58 -6.89
C ALA A 53 3.15 -33.24 -6.76
N VAL A 54 4.01 -34.26 -6.80
CA VAL A 54 5.47 -34.09 -6.65
C VAL A 54 6.12 -33.33 -7.82
N PRO A 55 5.88 -33.69 -9.11
CA PRO A 55 6.49 -32.96 -10.23
C PRO A 55 5.93 -31.53 -10.38
N ALA A 56 4.66 -31.29 -10.05
CA ALA A 56 4.07 -29.95 -10.11
C ALA A 56 4.66 -29.01 -9.03
N GLY A 57 4.84 -29.49 -7.80
CA GLY A 57 5.48 -28.73 -6.72
C GLY A 57 6.95 -28.39 -7.01
N ALA A 58 7.70 -29.33 -7.59
CA ALA A 58 9.08 -29.10 -8.03
C ALA A 58 9.16 -28.03 -9.14
N GLY A 59 8.19 -28.01 -10.06
CA GLY A 59 8.12 -27.01 -11.12
C GLY A 59 7.93 -25.59 -10.60
N ILE A 60 7.03 -25.39 -9.64
CA ILE A 60 6.77 -24.08 -9.03
C ILE A 60 7.98 -23.61 -8.21
N ALA A 61 8.59 -24.49 -7.42
CA ALA A 61 9.80 -24.16 -6.67
C ALA A 61 10.96 -23.76 -7.59
N ALA A 62 11.15 -24.46 -8.72
CA ALA A 62 12.14 -24.12 -9.73
C ALA A 62 11.86 -22.76 -10.39
N LEU A 63 10.58 -22.45 -10.66
CA LEU A 63 10.17 -21.18 -11.26
C LEU A 63 10.39 -20.00 -10.30
N VAL A 64 10.00 -20.14 -9.02
CA VAL A 64 10.24 -19.13 -7.98
C VAL A 64 11.74 -18.92 -7.76
N TRP A 65 12.52 -20.01 -7.73
CA TRP A 65 13.97 -19.94 -7.62
C TRP A 65 14.62 -19.23 -8.82
N LEU A 66 14.14 -19.49 -10.04
CA LEU A 66 14.66 -18.87 -11.26
C LEU A 66 14.31 -17.38 -11.36
N VAL A 67 13.12 -16.98 -10.90
CA VAL A 67 12.72 -15.57 -10.83
C VAL A 67 13.54 -14.83 -9.76
N SER A 68 13.73 -15.41 -8.57
CA SER A 68 14.48 -14.75 -7.49
C SER A 68 15.98 -14.63 -7.80
N THR A 69 16.58 -15.64 -8.45
CA THR A 69 17.98 -15.56 -8.90
C THR A 69 18.15 -14.66 -10.13
N GLY A 70 17.13 -14.55 -10.99
CA GLY A 70 17.10 -13.62 -12.11
C GLY A 70 17.05 -12.16 -11.68
N THR A 71 16.17 -11.81 -10.74
CA THR A 71 16.06 -10.44 -10.21
C THR A 71 17.32 -10.02 -9.45
N SER A 72 17.90 -10.92 -8.66
CA SER A 72 19.13 -10.65 -7.89
C SER A 72 20.36 -10.37 -8.77
N ARG A 73 20.41 -10.93 -9.99
CA ARG A 73 21.47 -10.63 -10.96
C ARG A 73 21.27 -9.31 -11.68
N LEU A 74 20.02 -8.84 -11.81
CA LEU A 74 19.68 -7.57 -12.46
C LEU A 74 19.80 -6.37 -11.50
N THR A 75 19.57 -6.57 -10.20
CA THR A 75 19.60 -5.49 -9.20
C THR A 75 20.95 -5.29 -8.50
N GLY A 76 21.99 -6.04 -8.87
CA GLY A 76 23.37 -5.83 -8.39
C GLY A 76 23.58 -5.93 -6.87
N SER A 77 22.55 -6.36 -6.14
CA SER A 77 22.54 -6.37 -4.68
C SER A 77 23.22 -7.64 -4.18
N ARG A 78 24.55 -7.59 -4.01
CA ARG A 78 25.30 -8.65 -3.33
C ARG A 78 24.95 -8.62 -1.84
N PRO A 79 24.39 -9.69 -1.27
CA PRO A 79 24.28 -9.81 0.19
C PRO A 79 25.69 -9.87 0.77
N GLY A 80 26.05 -8.88 1.59
CA GLY A 80 27.31 -8.85 2.31
C GLY A 80 27.34 -9.92 3.41
N PRO A 81 28.49 -10.59 3.65
CA PRO A 81 28.61 -11.55 4.73
C PRO A 81 28.80 -10.79 6.06
N GLY A 82 27.81 -10.84 6.95
CA GLY A 82 27.86 -10.22 8.28
C GLY A 82 27.31 -11.16 9.37
N PRO A 83 27.96 -11.28 10.55
CA PRO A 83 27.78 -12.39 11.48
C PRO A 83 26.75 -12.09 12.59
N GLY A 84 26.14 -13.15 13.12
CA GLY A 84 25.39 -13.14 14.39
C GLY A 84 23.87 -13.05 14.23
N HIS A 85 23.20 -14.19 14.40
CA HIS A 85 21.74 -14.30 14.40
C HIS A 85 21.12 -13.56 15.60
N ARG A 86 20.83 -12.27 15.42
CA ARG A 86 19.69 -11.61 16.04
C ARG A 86 18.62 -11.54 14.93
N PRO A 87 17.36 -11.97 15.14
CA PRO A 87 16.32 -11.71 14.17
C PRO A 87 16.24 -10.20 14.00
N ALA A 88 16.72 -9.73 12.85
CA ALA A 88 16.63 -8.32 12.49
C ALA A 88 15.14 -7.98 12.49
N ALA A 89 14.75 -6.96 13.26
CA ALA A 89 13.46 -6.32 13.07
C ALA A 89 13.29 -6.09 11.57
N PRO A 90 12.14 -6.45 10.96
CA PRO A 90 11.95 -6.33 9.53
C PRO A 90 12.37 -4.93 9.12
N ALA A 91 13.39 -4.85 8.26
CA ALA A 91 13.90 -3.58 7.77
C ALA A 91 12.69 -2.80 7.24
N GLY A 92 12.40 -1.65 7.88
CA GLY A 92 11.21 -0.87 7.56
C GLY A 92 11.17 -0.66 6.06
N ARG A 93 10.12 -1.17 5.40
CA ARG A 93 9.93 -0.91 3.98
C ARG A 93 9.97 0.61 3.77
N PRO A 94 10.65 1.10 2.73
CA PRO A 94 10.53 2.51 2.36
C PRO A 94 9.04 2.83 2.28
N ARG A 95 8.60 3.86 3.01
CA ARG A 95 7.22 4.33 2.89
C ARG A 95 7.11 4.99 1.53
N ASP A 96 6.19 4.50 0.70
CA ASP A 96 5.89 5.14 -0.56
C ASP A 96 5.33 6.55 -0.29
N PRO A 97 5.65 7.54 -1.14
CA PRO A 97 5.14 8.88 -0.96
C PRO A 97 3.61 8.89 -1.07
N VAL A 98 2.95 9.58 -0.13
CA VAL A 98 1.49 9.76 -0.15
C VAL A 98 1.09 10.50 -1.44
N PRO A 99 0.02 10.06 -2.14
CA PRO A 99 -0.47 10.73 -3.33
C PRO A 99 -0.79 12.22 -3.07
N GLN A 100 -0.53 13.07 -4.06
CA GLN A 100 -0.73 14.53 -3.94
C GLN A 100 -2.18 14.90 -3.55
N ASP A 101 -3.16 14.18 -4.10
CA ASP A 101 -4.57 14.41 -3.79
C ASP A 101 -4.87 14.13 -2.31
N ALA A 102 -4.35 13.03 -1.75
CA ALA A 102 -4.49 12.71 -0.34
C ALA A 102 -3.73 13.72 0.55
N LEU A 103 -2.52 14.13 0.15
CA LEU A 103 -1.73 15.13 0.88
C LEU A 103 -2.48 16.47 1.04
N ALA A 104 -3.18 16.93 0.01
CA ALA A 104 -3.96 18.16 0.07
C ALA A 104 -5.05 18.09 1.15
N TRP A 105 -5.75 16.96 1.25
CA TRP A 105 -6.79 16.76 2.25
C TRP A 105 -6.25 16.54 3.66
N LEU A 106 -5.12 15.84 3.81
CA LEU A 106 -4.45 15.67 5.10
C LEU A 106 -3.96 17.01 5.65
N TYR A 107 -3.37 17.84 4.79
CA TYR A 107 -2.96 19.20 5.16
C TYR A 107 -4.14 20.03 5.68
N ARG A 108 -5.29 19.99 4.98
CA ARG A 108 -6.52 20.67 5.41
C ARG A 108 -7.03 20.15 6.76
N ALA A 109 -7.00 18.84 6.98
CA ALA A 109 -7.39 18.23 8.25
C ALA A 109 -6.49 18.71 9.40
N THR A 110 -5.17 18.77 9.20
CA THR A 110 -4.23 19.33 10.18
C THR A 110 -4.54 20.78 10.50
N VAL A 111 -4.78 21.62 9.48
CA VAL A 111 -5.14 23.03 9.68
C VAL A 111 -6.43 23.17 10.47
N ALA A 112 -7.44 22.33 10.20
CA ALA A 112 -8.70 22.34 10.95
C ALA A 112 -8.47 21.93 12.42
N ALA A 113 -7.68 20.89 12.66
CA ALA A 113 -7.33 20.43 14.00
C ALA A 113 -6.55 21.50 14.79
N ASP A 114 -5.59 22.17 14.15
CA ASP A 114 -4.81 23.25 14.78
C ASP A 114 -5.67 24.45 15.15
N ARG A 115 -6.63 24.82 14.29
CA ARG A 115 -7.63 25.86 14.60
C ARG A 115 -8.46 25.50 15.82
N LEU A 116 -8.98 24.28 15.88
CA LEU A 116 -9.80 23.81 17.01
C LEU A 116 -8.97 23.75 18.31
N THR A 117 -7.70 23.33 18.24
CA THR A 117 -6.76 23.40 19.36
C THR A 117 -6.54 24.84 19.83
N GLY A 118 -6.39 25.79 18.90
CA GLY A 118 -6.33 27.22 19.22
C GLY A 118 -7.57 27.71 19.96
N HIS A 119 -8.76 27.35 19.48
CA HIS A 119 -10.03 27.67 20.15
C HIS A 119 -10.15 27.04 21.54
N ALA A 120 -9.61 25.84 21.75
CA ALA A 120 -9.63 25.18 23.06
C ALA A 120 -8.75 25.88 24.12
N ALA A 121 -7.75 26.65 23.72
CA ALA A 121 -6.97 27.49 24.63
C ALA A 121 -7.79 28.66 25.21
N GLU A 122 -8.77 29.15 24.44
CA GLU A 122 -9.67 30.24 24.84
C GLU A 122 -10.93 29.71 25.55
N VAL A 123 -11.43 28.55 25.12
CA VAL A 123 -12.64 27.91 25.64
C VAL A 123 -12.31 26.49 26.10
N PRO A 124 -12.02 26.27 27.40
CA PRO A 124 -11.61 24.97 27.92
C PRO A 124 -12.60 23.82 27.67
N ALA A 125 -13.89 24.14 27.47
CA ALA A 125 -14.91 23.17 27.10
C ALA A 125 -14.68 22.49 25.73
N LEU A 126 -13.82 23.04 24.87
CA LEU A 126 -13.44 22.47 23.57
C LEU A 126 -12.22 21.54 23.64
N SER A 127 -11.59 21.38 24.80
CA SER A 127 -10.34 20.60 24.95
C SER A 127 -10.49 19.13 24.54
N GLU A 128 -11.61 18.49 24.89
CA GLU A 128 -11.89 17.10 24.50
C GLU A 128 -12.10 16.96 22.98
N ALA A 129 -12.86 17.88 22.39
CA ALA A 129 -13.07 17.92 20.94
C ALA A 129 -11.75 18.14 20.18
N ALA A 130 -10.91 19.07 20.65
CA ALA A 130 -9.60 19.31 20.06
C ALA A 130 -8.69 18.08 20.15
N ALA A 131 -8.62 17.43 21.31
CA ALA A 131 -7.83 16.20 21.49
C ALA A 131 -8.32 15.06 20.58
N TYR A 132 -9.65 14.91 20.46
CA TYR A 132 -10.26 13.94 19.57
C TYR A 132 -9.89 14.20 18.10
N VAL A 133 -10.06 15.43 17.62
CA VAL A 133 -9.78 15.82 16.22
C VAL A 133 -8.28 15.67 15.92
N GLN A 134 -7.38 15.94 16.86
CA GLN A 134 -5.95 15.67 16.68
C GLN A 134 -5.66 14.17 16.52
N GLY A 135 -6.26 13.31 17.36
CA GLY A 135 -6.17 11.86 17.19
C GLY A 135 -6.77 11.36 15.87
N ALA A 136 -7.82 12.03 15.37
CA ALA A 136 -8.40 11.76 14.06
C ALA A 136 -7.42 12.07 12.92
N VAL A 137 -6.65 13.16 12.99
CA VAL A 137 -5.62 13.50 11.98
C VAL A 137 -4.55 12.41 11.89
N GLU A 138 -4.09 11.88 13.02
CA GLU A 138 -3.10 10.79 13.04
C GLU A 138 -3.63 9.55 12.31
N ARG A 139 -4.89 9.17 12.57
CA ARG A 139 -5.54 8.07 11.87
C ARG A 139 -5.70 8.36 10.38
N LEU A 140 -6.10 9.57 9.99
CA LEU A 140 -6.18 9.95 8.57
C LEU A 140 -4.82 9.83 7.88
N HIS A 141 -3.72 10.16 8.56
CA HIS A 141 -2.38 9.98 8.01
C HIS A 141 -2.05 8.50 7.73
N ASP A 142 -2.37 7.59 8.65
CA ASP A 142 -2.20 6.15 8.44
C ASP A 142 -3.05 5.66 7.26
N GLN A 143 -4.28 6.18 7.12
CA GLN A 143 -5.17 5.87 6.00
C GLN A 143 -4.63 6.44 4.67
N GLY A 144 -4.01 7.62 4.68
CA GLY A 144 -3.33 8.19 3.52
C GLY A 144 -2.15 7.33 3.04
N GLN A 145 -1.47 6.60 3.94
CA GLN A 145 -0.45 5.62 3.56
C GLN A 145 -1.05 4.40 2.85
N ALA A 146 -2.25 3.97 3.23
CA ALA A 146 -2.95 2.88 2.53
C ALA A 146 -3.23 3.25 1.07
N VAL A 147 -3.59 4.51 0.79
CA VAL A 147 -3.74 5.00 -0.60
C VAL A 147 -2.41 4.93 -1.36
N ALA A 148 -1.29 5.25 -0.72
CA ALA A 148 0.04 5.13 -1.34
C ALA A 148 0.37 3.70 -1.74
N VAL A 149 0.04 2.72 -0.88
CA VAL A 149 0.21 1.29 -1.18
C VAL A 149 -0.66 0.86 -2.35
N ILE A 150 -1.92 1.30 -2.40
CA ILE A 150 -2.81 1.03 -3.54
C ILE A 150 -2.23 1.61 -4.81
N ASP A 151 -1.75 2.86 -4.79
CA ASP A 151 -1.15 3.53 -5.95
C ASP A 151 0.15 2.84 -6.43
N ALA A 152 0.94 2.31 -5.51
CA ALA A 152 2.13 1.51 -5.84
C ALA A 152 1.77 0.18 -6.52
N GLU A 153 0.82 -0.58 -5.97
CA GLU A 153 0.32 -1.84 -6.56
C GLU A 153 -0.42 -1.60 -7.89
N ALA A 154 -1.03 -0.43 -8.02
CA ALA A 154 -1.70 0.08 -9.22
C ALA A 154 -0.76 0.50 -10.35
N GLY A 155 0.56 0.62 -10.11
CA GLY A 155 1.58 1.20 -11.01
C GLY A 155 1.84 0.47 -12.34
N GLY A 156 0.92 -0.39 -12.80
CA GLY A 156 0.97 -1.10 -14.08
C GLY A 156 0.06 -0.52 -15.16
N PRO A 157 -0.21 -1.29 -16.24
CA PRO A 157 -1.17 -0.90 -17.26
C PRO A 157 -2.57 -0.67 -16.67
N ASP A 158 -3.23 0.42 -17.09
CA ASP A 158 -4.64 0.73 -16.80
C ASP A 158 -5.54 -0.49 -17.11
N SER A 159 -6.57 -0.71 -16.30
CA SER A 159 -7.61 -1.73 -16.48
C SER A 159 -8.16 -1.75 -17.92
N ARG A 160 -8.29 -0.58 -18.58
CA ARG A 160 -8.71 -0.47 -20.00
C ARG A 160 -7.70 -1.07 -20.97
N ALA A 161 -6.40 -0.90 -20.71
CA ALA A 161 -5.35 -1.51 -21.52
C ALA A 161 -5.35 -3.03 -21.35
N LEU A 162 -5.50 -3.53 -20.12
CA LEU A 162 -5.62 -4.97 -19.84
C LEU A 162 -6.85 -5.59 -20.54
N ARG A 163 -8.00 -4.92 -20.52
CA ARG A 163 -9.21 -5.38 -21.26
C ARG A 163 -9.00 -5.44 -22.78
N ARG A 164 -8.24 -4.50 -23.35
CA ARG A 164 -7.87 -4.55 -24.78
C ARG A 164 -6.97 -5.76 -25.07
N ASP A 165 -5.99 -6.00 -24.22
CA ASP A 165 -5.07 -7.13 -24.35
C ASP A 165 -5.78 -8.47 -24.18
N GLN A 166 -6.72 -8.56 -23.23
CA GLN A 166 -7.61 -9.70 -23.04
C GLN A 166 -8.40 -10.00 -24.33
N ARG A 167 -9.07 -9.00 -24.91
CA ARG A 167 -9.82 -9.16 -26.17
C ARG A 167 -8.92 -9.63 -27.30
N ARG A 168 -7.76 -9.00 -27.46
CA ARG A 168 -6.76 -9.40 -28.47
C ARG A 168 -6.33 -10.87 -28.30
N LEU A 169 -6.08 -11.32 -27.06
CA LEU A 169 -5.70 -12.71 -26.78
C LEU A 169 -6.84 -13.69 -27.06
N ALA A 170 -8.08 -13.33 -26.74
CA ALA A 170 -9.26 -14.14 -27.01
C ALA A 170 -9.51 -14.28 -28.53
N GLU A 171 -9.38 -13.21 -29.30
CA GLU A 171 -9.48 -13.22 -30.76
C GLU A 171 -8.38 -14.10 -31.40
N GLN A 172 -7.14 -13.99 -30.90
CA GLN A 172 -6.03 -14.85 -31.33
C GLN A 172 -6.30 -16.34 -31.02
N ALA A 173 -6.89 -16.64 -29.87
CA ALA A 173 -7.28 -18.01 -29.53
C ALA A 173 -8.37 -18.55 -30.47
N ALA A 174 -9.38 -17.72 -30.79
CA ALA A 174 -10.49 -18.11 -31.67
C ALA A 174 -10.05 -18.38 -33.11
N ALA A 175 -9.03 -17.67 -33.59
CA ALA A 175 -8.45 -17.88 -34.92
C ALA A 175 -7.57 -19.14 -35.04
N LEU A 176 -7.16 -19.74 -33.93
CA LEU A 176 -6.31 -20.93 -33.92
C LEU A 176 -7.14 -22.23 -33.98
N PRO A 177 -6.64 -23.27 -34.68
CA PRO A 177 -7.26 -24.59 -34.62
C PRO A 177 -7.19 -25.16 -33.18
N PRO A 178 -8.10 -26.09 -32.82
CA PRO A 178 -8.05 -26.76 -31.52
C PRO A 178 -6.68 -27.39 -31.27
N GLY A 179 -6.06 -27.08 -30.12
CA GLY A 179 -4.74 -27.56 -29.77
C GLY A 179 -4.10 -26.82 -28.59
N PRO A 180 -2.89 -27.20 -28.18
CA PRO A 180 -2.23 -26.66 -26.98
C PRO A 180 -1.99 -25.15 -27.04
N LEU A 181 -1.68 -24.62 -28.23
CA LEU A 181 -1.46 -23.17 -28.41
C LEU A 181 -2.74 -22.36 -28.18
N ARG A 182 -3.89 -22.87 -28.64
CA ARG A 182 -5.19 -22.25 -28.39
C ARG A 182 -5.51 -22.23 -26.89
N SER A 183 -5.36 -23.36 -26.20
CA SER A 183 -5.60 -23.45 -24.75
C SER A 183 -4.67 -22.51 -23.95
N ALA A 184 -3.40 -22.38 -24.35
CA ALA A 184 -2.47 -21.44 -23.72
C ALA A 184 -2.91 -19.97 -23.92
N LYS A 185 -3.44 -19.62 -25.10
CA LYS A 185 -3.96 -18.28 -25.37
C LYS A 185 -5.25 -17.99 -24.59
N GLU A 186 -6.16 -18.96 -24.49
CA GLU A 186 -7.37 -18.86 -23.66
C GLU A 186 -7.02 -18.67 -22.18
N ALA A 187 -6.05 -19.45 -21.65
CA ALA A 187 -5.55 -19.29 -20.29
C ALA A 187 -4.91 -17.91 -20.07
N SER A 188 -4.13 -17.42 -21.03
CA SER A 188 -3.53 -16.08 -20.98
C SER A 188 -4.61 -14.98 -20.99
N ALA A 189 -5.64 -15.13 -21.82
CA ALA A 189 -6.76 -14.20 -21.86
C ALA A 189 -7.52 -14.17 -20.53
N ARG A 190 -7.74 -15.33 -19.90
CA ARG A 190 -8.37 -15.44 -18.58
C ARG A 190 -7.54 -14.77 -17.48
N ALA A 191 -6.25 -15.07 -17.41
CA ALA A 191 -5.34 -14.43 -16.45
C ALA A 191 -5.28 -12.90 -16.64
N THR A 192 -5.34 -12.41 -17.88
CA THR A 192 -5.40 -10.97 -18.17
C THR A 192 -6.74 -10.37 -17.72
N ALA A 193 -7.85 -11.10 -17.87
CA ALA A 193 -9.16 -10.67 -17.38
C ALA A 193 -9.17 -10.55 -15.84
N GLU A 194 -8.68 -11.56 -15.13
CA GLU A 194 -8.57 -11.57 -13.67
C GLU A 194 -7.71 -10.38 -13.18
N ARG A 195 -6.59 -10.11 -13.85
CA ARG A 195 -5.75 -8.95 -13.53
C ARG A 195 -6.46 -7.62 -13.81
N ALA A 196 -7.22 -7.51 -14.89
CA ALA A 196 -7.99 -6.31 -15.20
C ALA A 196 -9.09 -6.06 -14.16
N GLU A 197 -9.73 -7.12 -13.68
CA GLU A 197 -10.74 -7.06 -12.63
C GLU A 197 -10.14 -6.65 -11.28
N ALA A 198 -9.04 -7.30 -10.87
CA ALA A 198 -8.32 -6.91 -9.65
C ALA A 198 -7.89 -5.44 -9.70
N ARG A 199 -7.41 -4.96 -10.86
CA ARG A 199 -7.05 -3.56 -11.05
C ARG A 199 -8.24 -2.62 -10.93
N SER A 200 -9.38 -2.96 -11.53
CA SER A 200 -10.63 -2.19 -11.42
C SER A 200 -11.05 -2.03 -9.95
N ARG A 201 -11.00 -3.13 -9.18
CA ARG A 201 -11.33 -3.11 -7.75
C ARG A 201 -10.39 -2.19 -6.96
N LEU A 202 -9.10 -2.19 -7.27
CA LEU A 202 -8.14 -1.26 -6.64
C LEU A 202 -8.41 0.21 -7.02
N GLU A 203 -8.83 0.49 -8.26
CA GLU A 203 -9.21 1.85 -8.71
C GLU A 203 -10.46 2.33 -7.96
N GLU A 204 -11.50 1.51 -7.91
CA GLU A 204 -12.75 1.80 -7.18
C GLU A 204 -12.49 2.04 -5.69
N LEU A 205 -11.60 1.25 -5.10
CA LEU A 205 -11.26 1.38 -3.70
C LEU A 205 -10.44 2.63 -3.39
N ARG A 206 -9.49 2.97 -4.27
CA ARG A 206 -8.73 4.23 -4.18
C ARG A 206 -9.69 5.42 -4.20
N GLU A 207 -10.66 5.41 -5.13
CA GLU A 207 -11.68 6.46 -5.22
C GLU A 207 -12.52 6.55 -3.95
N LEU A 208 -12.95 5.41 -3.41
CA LEU A 208 -13.73 5.36 -2.17
C LEU A 208 -12.95 5.89 -0.96
N LEU A 209 -11.67 5.50 -0.81
CA LEU A 209 -10.82 5.99 0.26
C LEU A 209 -10.60 7.51 0.17
N LEU A 210 -10.31 8.02 -1.03
CA LEU A 210 -10.13 9.46 -1.24
C LEU A 210 -11.41 10.25 -0.96
N ALA A 211 -12.57 9.77 -1.42
CA ALA A 211 -13.86 10.41 -1.15
C ALA A 211 -14.20 10.41 0.35
N THR A 212 -13.89 9.33 1.06
CA THR A 212 -14.14 9.22 2.50
C THR A 212 -13.19 10.12 3.29
N LEU A 213 -11.92 10.20 2.88
CA LEU A 213 -10.92 11.11 3.45
C LEU A 213 -11.35 12.57 3.24
N GLU A 214 -11.74 12.95 2.02
CA GLU A 214 -12.29 14.29 1.71
C GLU A 214 -13.50 14.62 2.59
N SER A 215 -14.50 13.74 2.65
CA SER A 215 -15.70 13.92 3.47
C SER A 215 -15.33 14.12 4.95
N THR A 216 -14.44 13.29 5.49
CA THR A 216 -14.02 13.36 6.90
C THR A 216 -13.28 14.67 7.19
N THR A 217 -12.39 15.09 6.29
CA THR A 217 -11.70 16.39 6.39
C THR A 217 -12.69 17.56 6.40
N LEU A 218 -13.70 17.55 5.52
CA LEU A 218 -14.73 18.60 5.49
C LEU A 218 -15.53 18.67 6.80
N ARG A 219 -15.77 17.53 7.46
CA ARG A 219 -16.41 17.49 8.78
C ARG A 219 -15.53 18.07 9.88
N MET A 220 -14.22 17.84 9.83
CA MET A 220 -13.25 18.45 10.76
C MET A 220 -13.19 19.97 10.59
N GLU A 221 -13.26 20.47 9.35
CA GLU A 221 -13.34 21.91 9.08
C GLU A 221 -14.64 22.50 9.64
N ALA A 222 -15.78 21.83 9.44
CA ALA A 222 -17.05 22.26 10.03
C ALA A 222 -16.98 22.28 11.57
N ALA A 223 -16.38 21.28 12.20
CA ALA A 223 -16.17 21.26 13.65
C ALA A 223 -15.29 22.44 14.13
N ALA A 224 -14.23 22.78 13.39
CA ALA A 224 -13.40 23.95 13.69
C ALA A 224 -14.18 25.26 13.56
N ASP A 225 -14.99 25.42 12.50
CA ASP A 225 -15.83 26.59 12.29
C ASP A 225 -16.88 26.74 13.41
N ARG A 226 -17.51 25.65 13.84
CA ARG A 226 -18.39 25.64 15.03
C ARG A 226 -17.63 26.05 16.28
N GLY A 227 -16.42 25.55 16.48
CA GLY A 227 -15.53 25.97 17.56
C GLY A 227 -15.34 27.50 17.59
N SER A 228 -15.10 28.13 16.44
CA SER A 228 -14.93 29.59 16.33
C SER A 228 -16.18 30.38 16.76
N VAL A 229 -17.37 29.87 16.45
CA VAL A 229 -18.65 30.47 16.89
C VAL A 229 -18.77 30.40 18.40
N LEU A 230 -18.38 29.27 19.01
CA LEU A 230 -18.41 29.11 20.46
C LEU A 230 -17.43 30.05 21.18
N VAL A 231 -16.23 30.28 20.62
CA VAL A 231 -15.30 31.31 21.13
C VAL A 231 -15.93 32.71 21.05
N SER A 232 -16.55 33.04 19.92
CA SER A 232 -17.20 34.35 19.72
C SER A 232 -18.36 34.57 20.70
N LEU A 233 -19.15 33.53 20.99
CA LEU A 233 -20.23 33.57 21.98
C LEU A 233 -19.69 33.71 23.41
N GLN A 234 -18.62 33.01 23.76
CA GLN A 234 -17.95 33.14 25.06
C GLN A 234 -17.45 34.57 25.28
N ALA A 235 -16.86 35.18 24.24
CA ALA A 235 -16.40 36.57 24.28
C ALA A 235 -17.57 37.59 24.41
N ALA A 236 -18.78 37.24 23.99
CA ALA A 236 -19.97 38.07 24.10
C ALA A 236 -20.64 38.07 25.49
N GLY A 237 -20.23 37.18 26.41
CA GLY A 237 -20.59 37.21 27.84
C GLY A 237 -21.34 35.99 28.37
N GLU A 238 -21.36 35.85 29.71
CA GLU A 238 -21.85 34.67 30.45
C GLU A 238 -23.32 34.31 30.21
N ASP A 239 -24.19 35.30 29.95
CA ASP A 239 -25.62 35.07 29.64
C ASP A 239 -25.85 34.36 28.30
N ALA A 240 -24.86 34.39 27.40
CA ALA A 240 -24.84 33.62 26.16
C ALA A 240 -24.23 32.22 26.38
N ALA A 241 -23.28 32.09 27.30
CA ALA A 241 -22.61 30.83 27.63
C ALA A 241 -23.56 29.78 28.22
N GLY A 242 -24.56 30.19 28.99
CA GLY A 242 -25.62 29.28 29.48
C GLY A 242 -26.58 28.77 28.41
N ARG A 243 -26.57 29.37 27.20
CA ARG A 243 -27.39 28.99 26.03
C ARG A 243 -26.58 28.38 24.89
N LEU A 244 -25.32 28.03 25.15
CA LEU A 244 -24.44 27.43 24.15
C LEU A 244 -25.00 26.06 23.76
N ASP A 245 -25.61 26.00 22.58
CA ASP A 245 -25.99 24.74 21.95
C ASP A 245 -24.71 24.05 21.44
N ARG A 246 -24.39 22.91 22.04
CA ARG A 246 -23.21 22.09 21.69
C ARG A 246 -23.57 20.95 20.75
N ASP A 247 -24.86 20.70 20.51
CA ASP A 247 -25.34 19.60 19.68
C ASP A 247 -24.73 19.66 18.27
N PRO A 248 -24.62 20.84 17.61
CA PRO A 248 -24.01 20.92 16.29
C PRO A 248 -22.54 20.50 16.26
N LEU A 249 -21.77 20.76 17.34
CA LEU A 249 -20.37 20.30 17.40
C LEU A 249 -20.31 18.79 17.66
N GLY A 250 -21.18 18.27 18.53
CA GLY A 250 -21.31 16.84 18.77
C GLY A 250 -21.63 16.06 17.50
N ASP A 251 -22.57 16.56 16.69
CA ASP A 251 -22.97 15.96 15.41
C ASP A 251 -21.80 15.88 14.42
N GLU A 252 -20.99 16.95 14.30
CA GLU A 252 -19.82 16.92 13.41
C GLU A 252 -18.74 15.96 13.91
N LEU A 253 -18.51 15.86 15.22
CA LEU A 253 -17.53 14.91 15.79
C LEU A 253 -17.97 13.46 15.60
N GLU A 254 -19.26 13.17 15.76
CA GLU A 254 -19.81 11.84 15.50
C GLU A 254 -19.74 11.51 13.99
N ALA A 255 -19.93 12.49 13.11
CA ALA A 255 -19.71 12.31 11.68
C ALA A 255 -18.23 12.04 11.33
N VAL A 256 -17.27 12.73 11.98
CA VAL A 256 -15.83 12.43 11.85
C VAL A 256 -15.56 10.99 12.30
N ARG A 257 -16.12 10.57 13.43
CA ARG A 257 -16.00 9.20 13.94
C ARG A 257 -16.48 8.16 12.93
N ALA A 258 -17.71 8.34 12.43
CA ALA A 258 -18.29 7.45 11.44
C ALA A 258 -17.44 7.37 10.16
N GLY A 259 -16.84 8.50 9.73
CA GLY A 259 -15.92 8.56 8.61
C GLY A 259 -14.63 7.75 8.85
N LEU A 260 -14.04 7.87 10.04
CA LEU A 260 -12.84 7.10 10.43
C LEU A 260 -13.12 5.61 10.54
N ASP A 261 -14.24 5.23 11.17
CA ASP A 261 -14.66 3.84 11.30
C ASP A 261 -14.89 3.23 9.90
N LYS A 262 -15.43 4.01 8.95
CA LYS A 262 -15.58 3.58 7.55
C LYS A 262 -14.23 3.39 6.85
N LEU A 263 -13.26 4.29 7.06
CA LEU A 263 -11.90 4.13 6.52
C LEU A 263 -11.22 2.88 7.07
N GLU A 264 -11.36 2.62 8.37
CA GLU A 264 -10.83 1.42 9.01
C GLU A 264 -11.49 0.14 8.45
N GLU A 265 -12.81 0.12 8.29
CA GLU A 265 -13.53 -0.99 7.65
C GLU A 265 -13.00 -1.27 6.24
N ILE A 266 -12.83 -0.22 5.42
CA ILE A 266 -12.32 -0.32 4.05
C ILE A 266 -10.88 -0.87 4.04
N THR A 267 -10.03 -0.38 4.94
CA THR A 267 -8.62 -0.82 5.00
C THR A 267 -8.43 -2.18 5.64
N HIS A 268 -9.28 -2.60 6.57
CA HIS A 268 -9.27 -3.96 7.09
C HIS A 268 -9.75 -4.95 6.02
N GLY A 269 -10.79 -4.58 5.27
CA GLY A 269 -11.25 -5.34 4.11
C GLY A 269 -10.16 -5.57 3.04
N LEU A 270 -9.18 -4.67 2.92
CA LEU A 270 -8.01 -4.87 2.07
C LEU A 270 -7.03 -5.91 2.59
N LEU A 271 -6.78 -5.90 3.89
CA LEU A 271 -5.80 -6.78 4.53
C LEU A 271 -6.32 -8.21 4.64
N ASP A 272 -7.62 -8.36 4.92
CA ASP A 272 -8.28 -9.65 5.07
C ASP A 272 -8.74 -10.24 3.71
N GLY A 273 -8.98 -9.37 2.73
CA GLY A 273 -9.87 -9.63 1.60
C GLY A 273 -9.22 -9.88 0.25
N GLY A 274 -8.28 -10.82 0.21
CA GLY A 274 -8.14 -11.70 -0.96
C GLY A 274 -9.39 -12.55 -1.25
N GLY A 275 -10.52 -12.31 -0.59
CA GLY A 275 -11.83 -12.91 -0.85
C GLY A 275 -12.98 -11.91 -0.59
N PRO A 276 -14.10 -12.02 -1.32
CA PRO A 276 -15.23 -11.10 -1.21
C PRO A 276 -16.03 -11.28 0.10
N PRO A 277 -16.77 -10.24 0.56
CA PRO A 277 -17.73 -10.36 1.65
C PRO A 277 -18.93 -11.27 1.31
#